data_AF-A0A317NN95-F1
#
_entry.id   AF-A0A317NN95-F1
#
_cell.length_a   1.000
_cell.length_b   1.000
_cell.length_c   1.000
_cell.angle_alpha   90.00
_cell.angle_beta   90.00
_cell.angle_gamma   90.00
#
_symmetry.space_group_name_H-M   'P 1'
#
loop_
_entity.id
_entity.type
_entity.pdbx_description
1 polymer ?
#
loop_
_entity_poly.entity_id
_entity_poly.type
_entity_poly.pdbx_seq_one_letter_code
_entity_poly.pdbx_strand_id
1 'polypeptide(L)'
;MHAIAAIALGGFLIAIGVSHFLAPAYYRSLVPAALPRPDLLVAASGVVEIAIGAATIVPMTRTFGIWMALALLSSYLVLWVARLFRAGADRGATAAAVGVNAAYVTWAAVLVSTGS
;
A
#
# COMPACT_ATOMS: atom_id res chain seq x y z
N MET A 1 -20.73 -10.34 -3.61
CA MET A 1 -19.83 -9.61 -4.54
C MET A 1 -18.56 -9.08 -3.86
N HIS A 2 -18.55 -8.86 -2.53
CA HIS A 2 -17.39 -8.34 -1.77
C HIS A 2 -16.18 -9.28 -1.70
N ALA A 3 -16.38 -10.61 -1.73
CA ALA A 3 -15.29 -11.58 -1.65
C ALA A 3 -14.32 -11.46 -2.82
N ILE A 4 -14.81 -11.25 -4.05
CA ILE A 4 -13.96 -11.09 -5.23
C ILE A 4 -13.13 -9.81 -5.11
N ALA A 5 -13.75 -8.71 -4.69
CA ALA A 5 -13.06 -7.44 -4.50
C ALA A 5 -12.02 -7.50 -3.36
N ALA A 6 -12.31 -8.20 -2.26
CA ALA A 6 -11.35 -8.44 -1.19
C ALA A 6 -10.19 -9.34 -1.66
N ILE A 7 -10.49 -10.43 -2.39
CA ILE A 7 -9.47 -11.30 -2.96
C ILE A 7 -8.58 -10.52 -3.94
N ALA A 8 -9.17 -9.66 -4.77
CA ALA A 8 -8.42 -8.80 -5.68
C ALA A 8 -7.54 -7.80 -4.92
N LEU A 9 -8.03 -7.18 -3.85
CA LEU A 9 -7.23 -6.28 -3.01
C LEU A 9 -6.07 -7.04 -2.36
N GLY A 10 -6.34 -8.24 -1.81
CA GLY A 10 -5.32 -9.06 -1.18
C GLY A 10 -4.27 -9.55 -2.17
N GLY A 11 -4.67 -9.99 -3.36
CA GLY A 11 -3.77 -10.37 -4.45
C GLY A 11 -2.92 -9.19 -4.94
N PHE A 12 -3.51 -8.00 -5.04
CA PHE A 12 -2.79 -6.77 -5.36
C PHE A 12 -1.71 -6.45 -4.31
N LEU A 13 -2.05 -6.49 -3.02
CA LEU A 13 -1.08 -6.25 -1.94
C LEU A 13 0.05 -7.29 -1.93
N ILE A 14 -0.25 -8.56 -2.16
CA ILE A 14 0.77 -9.60 -2.29
C ILE A 14 1.70 -9.30 -3.47
N ALA A 15 1.16 -8.91 -4.63
CA ALA A 15 1.96 -8.59 -5.79
C ALA A 15 2.91 -7.40 -5.54
N ILE A 16 2.41 -6.33 -4.90
CA ILE A 16 3.22 -5.17 -4.52
C ILE A 16 4.28 -5.53 -3.45
N GLY A 17 3.92 -6.37 -2.49
CA GLY A 17 4.86 -6.81 -1.47
C GLY A 17 5.96 -7.69 -2.04
N VAL A 18 5.66 -8.55 -3.01
CA VAL A 18 6.67 -9.33 -3.73
C VAL A 18 7.60 -8.41 -4.55
N SER A 19 7.07 -7.37 -5.20
CA SER A 19 7.91 -6.47 -5.99
C SER A 19 8.91 -5.66 -5.16
N HIS A 20 8.72 -5.51 -3.84
CA HIS A 20 9.75 -4.94 -2.95
C HIS A 20 11.07 -5.73 -2.99
N PHE A 21 10.99 -7.05 -3.16
CA PHE A 21 12.16 -7.93 -3.25
C PHE A 21 12.72 -8.04 -4.67
N LEU A 22 11.89 -7.85 -5.69
CA LEU A 22 12.30 -7.91 -7.10
C LEU A 22 12.93 -6.60 -7.57
N ALA A 23 12.44 -5.46 -7.09
CA ALA A 23 12.88 -4.12 -7.50
C ALA A 23 13.21 -3.21 -6.30
N PRO A 24 14.07 -3.64 -5.35
CA PRO A 24 14.31 -2.90 -4.11
C PRO A 24 14.85 -1.48 -4.34
N ALA A 25 15.61 -1.24 -5.41
CA ALA A 25 16.13 0.09 -5.76
C ALA A 25 15.02 1.12 -6.00
N TYR A 26 13.92 0.72 -6.64
CA TYR A 26 12.76 1.59 -6.85
C TYR A 26 12.14 2.00 -5.52
N TYR A 27 11.85 1.02 -4.65
CA TYR A 27 11.21 1.28 -3.36
C TYR A 27 12.11 2.08 -2.41
N ARG A 28 13.43 1.84 -2.40
CA ARG A 28 14.39 2.65 -1.63
C ARG A 28 14.32 4.13 -2.01
N SER A 29 14.13 4.45 -3.29
CA SER A 29 14.00 5.84 -3.76
C SER A 29 12.72 6.53 -3.27
N LEU A 30 11.76 5.76 -2.75
CA LEU A 30 10.53 6.26 -2.15
C LEU A 30 10.67 6.46 -0.63
N VAL A 31 11.64 5.80 0.01
CA VAL A 31 11.88 5.95 1.46
C VAL A 31 12.39 7.35 1.76
N PRO A 32 11.76 8.10 2.70
CA PRO A 32 12.25 9.40 3.13
C PRO A 32 13.69 9.33 3.67
N ALA A 33 14.53 10.29 3.29
CA ALA A 33 15.93 10.36 3.71
C ALA A 33 16.14 10.46 5.24
N ALA A 34 15.11 10.88 5.99
CA ALA A 34 15.16 10.96 7.44
C ALA A 34 15.08 9.59 8.14
N LEU A 35 14.68 8.53 7.44
CA LEU A 35 14.53 7.20 8.04
C LEU A 35 15.82 6.37 7.91
N PRO A 36 16.28 5.73 9.00
CA PRO A 36 17.46 4.89 8.96
C PRO A 36 17.17 3.55 8.26
N ARG A 37 18.20 2.94 7.67
CA ARG A 37 18.16 1.57 7.11
C ARG A 37 17.06 1.35 6.06
N PRO A 38 17.07 2.10 4.94
CA PRO A 38 16.03 2.02 3.91
C PRO A 38 15.82 0.59 3.37
N ASP A 39 16.90 -0.21 3.28
CA ASP A 39 16.82 -1.59 2.80
C ASP A 39 15.96 -2.48 3.69
N LEU A 40 16.12 -2.34 5.01
CA LEU A 40 15.34 -3.09 5.98
C LEU A 40 13.88 -2.62 6.02
N LEU A 41 13.65 -1.31 5.85
CA LEU A 41 12.29 -0.77 5.76
C LEU A 41 11.54 -1.28 4.53
N VAL A 42 12.21 -1.31 3.37
CA VAL A 42 11.66 -1.85 2.12
C VAL A 42 11.37 -3.35 2.25
N ALA A 43 12.30 -4.13 2.82
CA ALA A 43 12.05 -5.55 3.05
C ALA A 43 10.90 -5.78 4.04
N ALA A 44 10.86 -5.01 5.14
CA ALA A 44 9.81 -5.12 6.16
C ALA A 44 8.44 -4.72 5.62
N SER A 45 8.33 -3.63 4.85
CA SER A 45 7.06 -3.22 4.23
C SER A 45 6.57 -4.28 3.25
N GLY A 46 7.45 -4.88 2.45
CA GLY A 46 7.10 -5.97 1.55
C GLY A 46 6.52 -7.19 2.29
N VAL A 47 7.12 -7.60 3.42
CA VAL A 47 6.57 -8.68 4.26
C VAL A 47 5.19 -8.31 4.82
N VAL A 48 5.04 -7.09 5.32
CA VAL A 48 3.78 -6.60 5.90
C VAL A 48 2.66 -6.58 4.84
N GLU A 49 2.94 -6.12 3.63
CA GLU A 49 1.98 -6.12 2.53
C GLU A 49 1.53 -7.53 2.14
N ILE A 50 2.46 -8.47 2.05
CA ILE A 50 2.14 -9.88 1.76
C ILE A 50 1.26 -10.46 2.88
N ALA A 51 1.60 -10.21 4.14
CA ALA A 51 0.85 -10.72 5.28
C ALA A 51 -0.57 -10.14 5.33
N ILE A 52 -0.72 -8.83 5.10
CA ILE A 52 -2.03 -8.17 5.04
C ILE A 52 -2.85 -8.69 3.84
N GLY A 53 -2.22 -8.87 2.68
CA GLY A 53 -2.88 -9.40 1.50
C GLY A 53 -3.38 -10.83 1.72
N ALA A 54 -2.58 -11.69 2.36
CA ALA A 54 -2.99 -13.04 2.75
C ALA A 54 -4.15 -13.00 3.76
N ALA A 55 -4.06 -12.15 4.78
CA ALA A 55 -5.13 -11.99 5.78
C ALA A 55 -6.44 -11.49 5.15
N THR A 56 -6.36 -10.66 4.11
CA THR A 56 -7.51 -10.13 3.36
C THR A 56 -8.21 -11.23 2.54
N ILE A 57 -7.46 -12.20 2.00
CA ILE A 57 -8.01 -13.30 1.20
C ILE A 57 -8.74 -14.31 2.08
N VAL A 58 -8.13 -14.71 3.20
CA VAL A 58 -8.64 -15.74 4.12
C VAL A 58 -9.95 -15.27 4.77
N PRO A 59 -11.08 -15.97 4.60
CA PRO A 59 -12.38 -15.52 5.09
C PRO A 59 -12.41 -15.22 6.59
N MET A 60 -11.72 -16.02 7.40
CA MET A 60 -11.67 -15.88 8.86
C MET A 60 -10.97 -14.59 9.33
N THR A 61 -10.01 -14.08 8.56
CA THR A 61 -9.21 -12.89 8.92
C THR A 61 -9.51 -11.69 8.02
N ARG A 62 -10.43 -11.83 7.06
CA ARG A 62 -10.67 -10.86 5.99
C ARG A 62 -10.92 -9.46 6.51
N THR A 63 -11.88 -9.32 7.42
CA THR A 63 -12.28 -8.02 7.95
C THR A 63 -11.07 -7.32 8.59
N PHE A 64 -10.27 -8.06 9.38
CA PHE A 64 -9.03 -7.54 9.95
C PHE A 64 -8.01 -7.15 8.86
N GLY A 65 -7.81 -8.02 7.87
CA GLY A 65 -6.92 -7.77 6.73
C GLY A 65 -7.29 -6.49 5.97
N ILE A 66 -8.57 -6.25 5.71
CA ILE A 66 -9.06 -5.06 5.00
C ILE A 66 -8.82 -3.80 5.84
N TRP A 67 -9.05 -3.84 7.16
CA TRP A 67 -8.72 -2.73 8.05
C TRP A 67 -7.22 -2.42 8.05
N MET A 68 -6.36 -3.45 8.09
CA MET A 68 -4.92 -3.26 8.00
C MET A 68 -4.48 -2.73 6.63
N ALA A 69 -5.10 -3.19 5.54
CA ALA A 69 -4.88 -2.66 4.21
C ALA A 69 -5.23 -1.18 4.13
N LEU A 70 -6.39 -0.78 4.66
CA LEU A 70 -6.81 0.61 4.72
C LEU A 70 -5.80 1.48 5.50
N ALA A 71 -5.35 1.02 6.67
CA ALA A 71 -4.39 1.72 7.49
C ALA A 71 -3.02 1.88 6.77
N LEU A 72 -2.53 0.82 6.16
CA LEU A 72 -1.25 0.83 5.42
C LEU A 72 -1.31 1.76 4.21
N LEU A 73 -2.33 1.61 3.36
CA LEU A 73 -2.51 2.43 2.17
C LEU A 73 -2.66 3.91 2.54
N SER A 74 -3.39 4.21 3.62
CA SER A 74 -3.52 5.59 4.12
C SER A 74 -2.17 6.15 4.58
N SER A 75 -1.31 5.31 5.19
CA SER A 75 0.04 5.71 5.57
C SER A 75 0.90 6.05 4.35
N TYR A 76 0.80 5.26 3.28
CA TYR A 76 1.47 5.56 2.01
C TYR A 76 0.94 6.83 1.34
N LEU A 77 -0.36 7.09 1.41
CA LEU A 77 -0.96 8.33 0.90
C LEU A 77 -0.33 9.55 1.58
N VAL A 78 -0.14 9.49 2.91
CA VAL A 78 0.54 10.55 3.66
C VAL A 78 1.97 10.76 3.16
N LEU A 79 2.72 9.69 2.89
CA LEU A 79 4.08 9.80 2.34
C LEU A 79 4.10 10.42 0.94
N TRP A 80 3.17 10.03 0.06
CA TRP A 80 3.02 10.61 -1.28
C TRP A 80 2.65 12.08 -1.24
N VAL A 81 1.70 12.47 -0.38
CA VAL A 81 1.30 13.86 -0.18
C VAL A 81 2.48 14.69 0.37
N ALA A 82 3.21 14.16 1.35
CA ALA A 82 4.41 14.81 1.88
C ALA A 82 5.48 15.00 0.79
N ARG A 83 5.66 14.01 -0.10
CA ARG A 83 6.55 14.11 -1.26
C ARG A 83 6.05 15.18 -2.25
N LEU A 84 4.75 15.25 -2.51
CA LEU A 84 4.15 16.22 -3.42
C LEU A 84 4.45 17.67 -3.00
N PHE A 85 4.37 17.97 -1.70
CA PHE A 85 4.72 19.30 -1.18
C PHE A 85 6.18 19.69 -1.40
N ARG A 86 7.08 18.70 -1.52
CA ARG A 86 8.50 18.90 -1.79
C ARG A 86 8.86 18.68 -3.27
N ALA A 87 7.90 18.32 -4.11
CA ALA A 87 8.14 17.96 -5.50
C ALA A 87 8.46 19.20 -6.34
N GLY A 88 9.54 19.11 -7.11
CA GLY A 88 10.00 20.13 -8.03
C GLY A 88 9.57 19.78 -9.46
N ALA A 89 10.54 19.41 -10.29
CA ALA A 89 10.30 18.99 -11.67
C ALA A 89 9.43 17.71 -11.78
N ASP A 90 9.40 16.86 -10.74
CA ASP A 90 8.65 15.61 -10.68
C ASP A 90 7.23 15.76 -10.10
N ARG A 91 6.72 16.99 -9.95
CA ARG A 91 5.42 17.27 -9.33
C ARG A 91 4.25 16.58 -10.03
N GLY A 92 4.25 16.54 -11.37
CA GLY A 92 3.19 15.89 -12.13
C GLY A 92 3.11 14.38 -11.87
N ALA A 93 4.25 13.69 -11.90
CA ALA A 93 4.33 12.26 -11.60
C ALA A 93 3.95 11.97 -10.13
N THR A 94 4.40 12.82 -9.21
CA THR A 94 4.07 12.68 -7.78
C THR A 94 2.58 12.90 -7.52
N ALA A 95 1.94 13.86 -8.20
CA ALA A 95 0.50 14.09 -8.10
C ALA A 95 -0.31 12.90 -8.65
N ALA A 96 0.14 12.31 -9.76
CA ALA A 96 -0.46 11.09 -10.28
C ALA A 96 -0.37 9.93 -9.27
N ALA A 97 0.78 9.75 -8.63
CA ALA A 97 0.97 8.72 -7.60
C ALA A 97 0.07 8.95 -6.37
N VAL A 98 -0.13 10.20 -5.93
CA VAL A 98 -1.13 10.55 -4.89
C VAL A 98 -2.53 10.10 -5.32
N GLY A 99 -2.95 10.44 -6.55
CA GLY A 99 -4.27 10.07 -7.07
C GLY A 99 -4.47 8.56 -7.13
N VAL A 100 -3.46 7.83 -7.62
CA VAL A 100 -3.47 6.36 -7.67
C VAL A 100 -3.56 5.76 -6.27
N ASN A 101 -2.77 6.26 -5.31
CA ASN A 101 -2.81 5.75 -3.94
C ASN A 101 -4.14 6.07 -3.23
N ALA A 102 -4.72 7.24 -3.47
CA ALA A 102 -6.05 7.61 -2.97
C ALA A 102 -7.15 6.68 -3.51
N ALA A 103 -7.03 6.22 -4.77
CA ALA A 103 -7.94 5.22 -5.31
C ALA A 103 -7.84 3.88 -4.56
N TYR A 104 -6.63 3.44 -4.18
CA TYR A 104 -6.44 2.24 -3.37
C TYR A 104 -7.02 2.38 -1.95
N VAL A 105 -6.83 3.54 -1.31
CA VAL A 105 -7.44 3.84 0.00
C VAL A 105 -8.96 3.78 -0.11
N THR A 106 -9.53 4.38 -1.16
CA THR A 106 -10.98 4.36 -1.39
C THR A 106 -11.50 2.94 -1.59
N TRP A 107 -10.78 2.10 -2.34
CA TRP A 107 -11.12 0.69 -2.52
C TRP A 107 -11.17 -0.05 -1.18
N ALA A 108 -10.15 0.09 -0.33
CA ALA A 108 -10.13 -0.51 1.00
C ALA A 108 -11.25 0.04 1.89
N ALA A 109 -11.51 1.35 1.87
CA ALA A 109 -12.55 2.00 2.67
C ALA A 109 -13.96 1.52 2.29
N VAL A 110 -14.23 1.34 0.99
CA VAL A 110 -15.49 0.76 0.50
C VAL A 110 -15.66 -0.67 0.98
N LEU A 111 -14.59 -1.47 0.99
CA LEU A 111 -14.65 -2.85 1.50
C LEU A 111 -14.90 -2.92 3.00
N VAL A 112 -14.38 -1.96 3.77
CA VAL A 112 -14.71 -1.81 5.20
C VAL A 112 -16.18 -1.44 5.39
N SER A 113 -16.67 -0.41 4.68
CA SER A 113 -18.00 0.14 4.90
C SER A 113 -19.13 -0.77 4.45
N THR A 114 -18.86 -1.67 3.51
CA THR A 114 -19.86 -2.59 2.96
C THR A 114 -20.03 -3.89 3.76
N GLY A 115 -19.29 -4.11 4.84
CA GLY A 115 -19.36 -5.33 5.66
C GLY A 115 -18.88 -6.55 4.88
N SER A 116 -17.58 -6.85 5.03
CA SER A 116 -16.88 -7.95 4.33
C SER A 116 -16.74 -9.22 5.16
#